data_AF-A0A7X7M762-F1
#
_entry.id   AF-A0A7X7M762-F1
#
_cell.length_a   1.000
_cell.length_b   1.000
_cell.length_c   1.000
_cell.angle_alpha   90.00
_cell.angle_beta   90.00
_cell.angle_gamma   90.00
#
_symmetry.space_group_name_H-M   'P 1'
#
loop_
_entity.id
_entity.type
_entity.pdbx_description
1 polymer ?
#
loop_
_entity_poly.entity_id
_entity_poly.type
_entity_poly.pdbx_seq_one_letter_code
_entity_poly.pdbx_strand_id
1 'polypeptide(L)' 'MEQAIRAARKIMNDYAPQAEMIAEHNLTRILKAFRAERVSTQCFCATTGYGYNDMGRDKLEQ' A
#
# COMPACT_ATOMS: atom_id res chain seq x y z
N MET A 1 -26.08 -14.40 21.56
CA MET A 1 -24.74 -13.83 21.30
C MET A 1 -24.03 -14.56 20.16
N GLU A 2 -23.90 -15.89 20.23
CA GLU A 2 -23.19 -16.72 19.23
C GLU A 2 -23.80 -16.66 17.80
N GLN A 3 -25.14 -16.65 17.69
CA GLN A 3 -25.81 -16.50 16.39
C GLN A 3 -25.52 -15.14 15.71
N ALA A 4 -25.40 -14.06 16.48
CA ALA A 4 -25.11 -12.74 15.95
C ALA A 4 -23.68 -12.69 15.36
N ILE A 5 -22.71 -13.30 16.05
CA ILE A 5 -21.33 -13.43 15.55
C ILE A 5 -21.30 -14.26 14.25
N ARG A 6 -22.07 -15.36 14.19
CA ARG A 6 -22.16 -16.19 12.99
C ARG A 6 -22.75 -15.43 11.80
N ALA A 7 -23.82 -14.66 12.03
CA ALA A 7 -24.43 -13.84 10.99
C ALA A 7 -23.46 -12.76 10.47
N ALA A 8 -22.77 -12.06 11.38
CA ALA A 8 -21.76 -11.06 11.02
C ALA A 8 -20.60 -11.66 10.21
N ARG A 9 -20.09 -12.84 10.60
CA ARG A 9 -19.04 -13.55 9.85
C ARG A 9 -19.49 -13.94 8.45
N LYS A 10 -20.73 -14.39 8.28
CA LYS A 10 -21.27 -14.73 6.95
C LYS A 10 -21.23 -13.50 6.03
N ILE A 11 -21.78 -12.38 6.50
CA ILE A 11 -21.77 -11.11 5.76
C ILE A 11 -20.34 -10.72 5.40
N MET A 12 -19.40 -10.76 6.35
CA MET A 12 -18.01 -10.43 6.10
C MET A 12 -17.38 -11.33 5.02
N ASN A 13 -17.62 -12.64 5.09
CA ASN A 13 -17.10 -13.60 4.13
C ASN A 13 -17.69 -13.42 2.73
N ASP A 14 -18.91 -12.89 2.62
CA ASP A 14 -19.53 -12.59 1.32
C ASP A 14 -18.81 -11.40 0.63
N TYR A 15 -18.29 -10.43 1.41
CA TYR A 15 -17.56 -9.26 0.89
C TYR A 15 -16.05 -9.46 0.78
N ALA A 16 -15.45 -10.33 1.59
CA ALA A 16 -13.99 -10.52 1.66
C ALA A 16 -13.34 -10.78 0.28
N PRO A 17 -13.90 -11.63 -0.62
CA PRO A 17 -13.30 -11.88 -1.92
C PRO A 17 -13.20 -10.62 -2.81
N GLN A 18 -14.20 -9.74 -2.74
CA GLN A 18 -14.19 -8.48 -3.49
C GLN A 18 -13.11 -7.53 -2.94
N ALA A 19 -12.98 -7.45 -1.62
CA ALA A 19 -11.95 -6.65 -0.97
C ALA A 19 -10.54 -7.17 -1.30
N GLU A 20 -10.34 -8.50 -1.28
CA GLU A 20 -9.07 -9.15 -1.62
C GLU A 20 -8.66 -8.87 -3.07
N MET A 21 -9.60 -8.97 -4.02
CA MET A 21 -9.35 -8.64 -5.42
C MET A 21 -8.92 -7.17 -5.61
N ILE A 22 -9.57 -6.24 -4.91
CA ILE A 22 -9.19 -4.82 -4.94
C ILE A 22 -7.81 -4.62 -4.33
N ALA A 23 -7.53 -5.27 -3.20
CA ALA A 23 -6.25 -5.19 -2.52
C ALA A 23 -5.10 -5.72 -3.41
N GLU A 24 -5.28 -6.87 -4.06
CA GLU A 24 -4.28 -7.46 -4.95
C GLU A 24 -4.03 -6.58 -6.19
N HIS A 25 -5.10 -6.04 -6.78
CA HIS A 25 -5.00 -5.11 -7.91
C HIS A 25 -4.20 -3.86 -7.54
N ASN A 26 -4.51 -3.25 -6.39
CA ASN A 26 -3.82 -2.05 -5.91
C ASN A 26 -2.38 -2.35 -5.50
N LEU A 27 -2.12 -3.48 -4.86
CA LEU A 27 -0.77 -3.91 -4.51
C LEU A 27 0.09 -4.07 -5.76
N THR A 28 -0.44 -4.73 -6.79
CA THR A 28 0.26 -4.89 -8.08
C THR A 28 0.59 -3.54 -8.71
N ARG A 29 -0.34 -2.57 -8.64
CA ARG A 29 -0.10 -1.20 -9.13
C ARG A 29 1.02 -0.50 -8.38
N ILE A 30 1.00 -0.56 -7.04
CA ILE A 30 2.06 0.02 -6.19
C ILE A 30 3.42 -0.62 -6.48
N LEU A 31 3.49 -1.95 -6.58
CA LEU A 31 4.73 -2.65 -6.92
C LEU A 31 5.25 -2.29 -8.31
N LYS A 32 4.37 -2.03 -9.28
CA LYS A 32 4.78 -1.51 -10.60
C LYS A 32 5.38 -0.11 -10.49
N ALA A 33 4.75 0.79 -9.74
CA ALA A 33 5.27 2.15 -9.52
C ALA A 33 6.65 2.14 -8.84
N PHE A 34 6.82 1.37 -7.77
CA PHE A 34 8.10 1.22 -7.08
C PHE A 34 9.23 0.74 -8.01
N ARG A 35 8.92 -0.20 -8.92
CA ARG A 35 9.89 -0.71 -9.90
C ARG A 35 10.19 0.29 -10.99
N ALA A 36 9.18 1.01 -11.49
CA ALA A 36 9.35 2.03 -12.52
C ALA A 36 10.26 3.16 -12.03
N GLU A 37 10.03 3.63 -10.79
CA GLU A 37 10.84 4.67 -10.16
C GLU A 37 12.16 4.15 -9.58
N ARG A 38 12.44 2.85 -9.69
CA ARG A 38 13.66 2.21 -9.17
C ARG A 38 13.91 2.57 -7.71
N VAL A 39 12.85 2.53 -6.90
CA VAL A 39 12.93 2.80 -5.46
C VAL A 39 13.92 1.82 -4.83
N SER A 40 14.87 2.36 -4.08
CA SER A 40 15.96 1.61 -3.46
C SER A 40 16.14 2.02 -1.99
N THR A 41 17.01 1.32 -1.26
CA THR A 41 17.27 1.61 0.15
C THR A 41 17.78 3.04 0.38
N GLN A 42 18.49 3.62 -0.58
CA GLN A 42 18.96 5.02 -0.53
C GLN A 42 17.82 6.04 -0.54
N CYS A 43 16.64 5.69 -1.08
CA CYS A 43 15.47 6.57 -1.07
C CYS A 43 14.89 6.76 0.35
N PHE A 44 15.32 5.95 1.32
CA PHE A 44 14.88 6.05 2.72
C PHE A 44 15.88 6.82 3.59
N CYS A 45 16.95 7.36 3.00
CA CYS A 45 17.90 8.18 3.74
C CYS A 45 17.26 9.54 4.09
N ALA A 46 17.34 9.92 5.36
CA ALA A 46 16.82 11.21 5.81
C ALA A 46 17.71 12.35 5.32
N THR A 47 17.09 13.48 4.98
CA THR A 47 17.77 14.76 4.74
C THR A 47 17.51 15.74 5.90
N THR A 48 18.42 16.68 6.11
CA THR A 48 18.31 17.70 7.16
C THR A 48 18.57 19.10 6.59
N GLY A 49 18.34 20.15 7.40
CA GLY A 49 18.46 21.54 6.96
C GLY A 49 17.40 21.88 5.92
N TYR A 50 17.80 22.48 4.80
CA TYR A 50 16.87 22.85 3.72
C TYR A 50 16.36 21.66 2.88
N GLY A 51 16.98 20.48 3.00
CA GLY A 51 16.50 19.28 2.29
C GLY A 51 16.65 19.31 0.77
N TYR A 52 17.66 20.02 0.25
CA TYR A 52 17.97 20.04 -1.18
C TYR A 52 18.42 18.67 -1.68
N ASN A 53 18.01 18.33 -2.90
CA ASN A 53 18.36 17.07 -3.59
C ASN A 53 17.95 15.82 -2.78
N ASP A 54 16.78 15.87 -2.13
CA ASP A 54 16.24 14.71 -1.43
C ASP A 54 15.65 13.73 -2.44
N MET A 55 16.50 12.83 -2.92
CA MET A 55 16.11 11.78 -3.86
C MET A 55 14.92 10.93 -3.38
N GLY A 56 14.80 10.72 -2.07
CA GLY A 56 13.70 9.95 -1.49
C GLY A 56 12.37 10.64 -1.68
N ARG A 57 12.32 11.93 -1.31
CA ARG A 57 11.15 12.78 -1.54
C ARG A 57 10.86 12.93 -3.04
N ASP A 58 11.88 13.25 -3.83
CA ASP A 58 11.72 13.52 -5.26
C ASP A 58 11.17 12.28 -6.01
N LYS A 59 11.55 11.06 -5.61
CA LYS A 59 11.01 9.81 -6.17
C LYS A 59 9.63 9.43 -5.66
N LEU A 60 9.26 9.84 -4.45
CA LEU A 60 7.93 9.57 -3.89
C LEU A 60 6.84 10.42 -4.58
N GLU A 61 7.22 11.60 -5.09
CA GLU A 61 6.29 12.56 -5.69
C GLU A 61 6.02 12.35 -7.20
N GLN A 62 6.80 11.50 -7.89
CA GLN A 62 6.56 11.10 -9.29
C GLN A 62 5.44 10.06 -9.41
#